data_AF-A0A7I8DW85-F1
#
_entry.id   AF-A0A7I8DW85-F1
#
_cell.length_a   1.000
_cell.length_b   1.000
_cell.length_c   1.000
_cell.angle_alpha   90.00
_cell.angle_beta   90.00
_cell.angle_gamma   90.00
#
_symmetry.space_group_name_H-M   'P 1'
#
loop_
_entity.id
_entity.type
_entity.pdbx_description
1 polymer ?
#
loop_
_entity_poly.entity_id
_entity_poly.type
_entity_poly.pdbx_seq_one_letter_code
_entity_poly.pdbx_strand_id
1 'polypeptide(L)'
;MLVGDFMIDDTNYADCLALYNFSHVDKIKGKESFSYIFNDNINYIRSLYNRGKIRNVTYDTIQKTILYGSIYLGYDLFVCPHCGNESIVPHKCHSKLCTSCGSKEAKLRAVHIFSIALDAKHRHIVFTIPKHLRSYFIKDRSLLNLLFIGARNTLACVFNDAKYRKIKKKKLFIKKANSPTLIKITETKSFSVLF
;
A
#
# COMPACT_ATOMS: atom_id res chain seq x y z
N MET A 1 1.28 -25.15 -4.97
CA MET A 1 0.14 -25.13 -4.02
C MET A 1 -0.78 -24.02 -4.46
N LEU A 2 -1.95 -24.38 -4.96
CA LEU A 2 -2.93 -23.46 -5.54
C LEU A 2 -3.43 -22.51 -4.44
N VAL A 3 -3.13 -21.23 -4.57
CA VAL A 3 -3.81 -20.17 -3.83
C VAL A 3 -5.21 -20.13 -4.41
N GLY A 4 -6.12 -20.88 -3.79
CA GLY A 4 -7.54 -20.81 -4.13
C GLY A 4 -8.01 -19.40 -3.83
N ASP A 5 -8.44 -18.70 -4.87
CA ASP A 5 -9.20 -17.46 -4.74
C ASP A 5 -10.45 -17.78 -3.91
N PHE A 6 -10.43 -17.42 -2.62
CA PHE A 6 -11.60 -17.54 -1.75
C PHE A 6 -12.59 -16.44 -2.13
N MET A 7 -13.29 -16.64 -3.26
CA MET A 7 -14.53 -15.94 -3.56
C MET A 7 -15.57 -16.45 -2.58
N ILE A 8 -16.11 -15.57 -1.75
CA ILE A 8 -17.22 -15.87 -0.85
C ILE A 8 -18.38 -16.43 -1.69
N ASP A 9 -18.74 -17.68 -1.48
CA ASP A 9 -19.93 -18.31 -2.04
C ASP A 9 -21.14 -17.92 -1.18
N ASP A 10 -22.02 -17.08 -1.72
CA ASP A 10 -23.18 -16.53 -0.98
C ASP A 10 -24.37 -17.48 -0.90
N THR A 11 -24.28 -18.71 -1.43
CA THR A 11 -25.38 -19.68 -1.31
C THR A 11 -25.63 -20.14 0.13
N ASN A 12 -24.68 -19.89 1.05
CA ASN A 12 -24.81 -20.25 2.46
C ASN A 12 -24.68 -19.06 3.43
N TYR A 13 -25.26 -17.90 3.09
CA TYR A 13 -25.28 -16.70 3.95
C TYR A 13 -26.03 -16.91 5.28
N ALA A 14 -26.85 -17.97 5.39
CA ALA A 14 -27.68 -18.23 6.57
C ALA A 14 -26.86 -18.68 7.80
N ASP A 15 -25.71 -19.34 7.62
CA ASP A 15 -24.86 -19.79 8.72
C ASP A 15 -23.96 -18.68 9.29
N CYS A 16 -23.86 -17.54 8.58
CA CYS A 16 -23.03 -16.42 8.98
C CYS A 16 -23.56 -15.71 10.24
N LEU A 17 -24.87 -15.70 10.48
CA LEU A 17 -25.47 -14.92 11.56
C LEU A 17 -25.09 -15.44 12.96
N ALA A 18 -24.85 -16.74 13.10
CA ALA A 18 -24.56 -17.40 14.38
C ALA A 18 -23.07 -17.38 14.78
N LEU A 19 -22.17 -17.11 13.83
CA LEU A 19 -20.71 -17.08 14.05
C LEU A 19 -20.12 -15.66 14.07
N TYR A 20 -20.94 -14.63 13.84
CA TYR A 20 -20.61 -13.29 14.27
C TYR A 20 -20.59 -13.30 15.81
N ASN A 21 -19.41 -13.23 16.40
CA ASN A 21 -19.27 -12.66 17.74
C ASN A 21 -19.69 -11.18 17.65
N PHE A 22 -21.01 -10.98 17.67
CA PHE A 22 -21.64 -9.67 17.70
C PHE A 22 -21.20 -8.90 18.93
N SER A 23 -20.62 -9.51 19.96
CA SER A 23 -20.12 -8.82 21.15
C SER A 23 -19.07 -7.71 20.88
N HIS A 24 -18.47 -7.65 19.67
CA HIS A 24 -17.65 -6.50 19.23
C HIS A 24 -18.19 -5.69 18.05
N VAL A 25 -19.24 -6.16 17.38
CA VAL A 25 -20.02 -5.38 16.39
C VAL A 25 -21.35 -4.91 17.02
N ASP A 26 -21.52 -5.13 18.32
CA ASP A 26 -22.69 -4.74 19.07
C ASP A 26 -22.62 -3.24 19.34
N LYS A 27 -23.54 -2.54 18.67
CA LYS A 27 -24.07 -1.25 19.10
C LYS A 27 -23.04 -0.12 19.10
N ILE A 28 -22.56 0.25 17.92
CA ILE A 28 -22.47 1.69 17.63
C ILE A 28 -23.67 2.06 16.77
N LYS A 29 -24.83 2.19 17.43
CA LYS A 29 -25.94 3.00 16.90
C LYS A 29 -25.34 4.38 16.55
N GLY A 30 -25.12 4.64 15.26
CA GLY A 30 -24.71 5.96 14.77
C GLY A 30 -23.31 6.11 14.16
N LYS A 31 -22.62 5.05 13.70
CA LYS A 31 -21.41 5.25 12.87
C LYS A 31 -21.53 4.59 11.50
N GLU A 32 -21.54 5.43 10.46
CA GLU A 32 -21.39 5.10 9.04
C GLU A 32 -20.00 4.51 8.77
N SER A 33 -19.71 3.32 9.29
CA SER A 33 -18.42 2.66 9.04
C SER A 33 -18.31 2.23 7.57
N PHE A 34 -17.09 2.23 7.02
CA PHE A 34 -16.88 1.73 5.65
C PHE A 34 -17.36 0.28 5.47
N SER A 35 -17.21 -0.55 6.51
CA SER A 35 -17.72 -1.93 6.50
C SER A 35 -19.24 -1.95 6.28
N TYR A 36 -19.97 -1.10 7.01
CA TYR A 36 -21.42 -0.97 6.88
C TYR A 36 -21.82 -0.45 5.49
N ILE A 37 -21.19 0.65 5.02
CA ILE A 37 -21.49 1.25 3.71
C ILE A 37 -21.26 0.23 2.57
N PHE A 38 -20.16 -0.52 2.62
CA PHE A 38 -19.86 -1.52 1.60
C PHE A 38 -20.81 -2.71 1.66
N ASN A 39 -21.21 -3.13 2.86
CA ASN A 39 -22.17 -4.22 3.02
C ASN A 39 -23.56 -3.83 2.49
N ASP A 40 -24.03 -2.63 2.82
CA ASP A 40 -25.32 -2.10 2.35
C ASP A 40 -25.38 -2.00 0.80
N ASN A 41 -24.23 -1.75 0.17
CA ASN A 41 -24.11 -1.60 -1.29
C ASN A 41 -23.52 -2.83 -1.99
N ILE A 42 -23.45 -3.99 -1.35
CA ILE A 42 -22.71 -5.16 -1.87
C ILE A 42 -23.22 -5.63 -3.23
N ASN A 43 -24.53 -5.61 -3.44
CA ASN A 43 -25.17 -5.99 -4.70
C ASN A 43 -24.75 -5.07 -5.86
N TYR A 44 -24.69 -3.76 -5.59
CA TYR A 44 -24.24 -2.78 -6.57
C TYR A 44 -22.77 -2.97 -6.91
N ILE A 45 -21.91 -3.15 -5.89
CA ILE A 45 -20.47 -3.38 -6.07
C ILE A 45 -20.21 -4.65 -6.89
N ARG A 46 -20.95 -5.73 -6.61
CA ARG A 46 -20.89 -6.97 -7.38
C ARG A 46 -21.28 -6.78 -8.84
N SER A 47 -22.35 -6.01 -9.11
CA SER A 47 -22.75 -5.68 -10.49
C SER A 47 -21.65 -4.91 -11.24
N LEU A 48 -20.87 -4.07 -10.55
CA LEU A 48 -19.76 -3.33 -11.13
C LEU A 48 -18.56 -4.22 -11.41
N TYR A 49 -18.27 -5.16 -10.50
CA TYR A 49 -17.23 -6.16 -10.68
C TYR A 49 -17.52 -7.07 -11.87
N ASN A 50 -18.74 -7.61 -11.98
CA ASN A 50 -19.17 -8.47 -13.09
C ASN A 50 -19.13 -7.73 -14.44
N ARG A 51 -19.31 -6.41 -14.45
CA ARG A 51 -19.17 -5.56 -15.65
C ARG A 51 -17.72 -5.19 -15.98
N GLY A 52 -16.73 -5.65 -15.23
CA GLY A 52 -15.31 -5.34 -15.44
C GLY A 52 -14.93 -3.89 -15.12
N LYS A 53 -15.77 -3.14 -14.38
CA LYS A 53 -15.51 -1.74 -14.02
C LYS A 53 -14.59 -1.59 -12.79
N ILE A 54 -14.40 -2.66 -12.03
CA ILE A 54 -13.59 -2.69 -10.81
C ILE A 54 -12.43 -3.66 -11.02
N ARG A 55 -11.23 -3.29 -10.56
CA ARG A 55 -10.06 -4.17 -10.55
C ARG A 55 -10.21 -5.25 -9.48
N ASN A 56 -9.76 -6.48 -9.76
CA ASN A 56 -9.85 -7.61 -8.82
C ASN A 56 -9.26 -7.27 -7.44
N VAL A 57 -8.08 -6.63 -7.40
CA VAL A 57 -7.45 -6.17 -6.15
C VAL A 57 -8.32 -5.21 -5.33
N THR A 58 -9.09 -4.34 -6.00
CA THR A 58 -10.01 -3.42 -5.32
C THR A 58 -11.20 -4.17 -4.73
N TYR A 59 -11.76 -5.12 -5.48
CA TYR A 59 -12.88 -5.93 -5.03
C TYR A 59 -12.51 -6.81 -3.82
N ASP A 60 -11.36 -7.49 -3.87
CA ASP A 60 -10.80 -8.26 -2.76
C ASP A 60 -10.59 -7.38 -1.50
N THR A 61 -10.06 -6.17 -1.69
CA THR A 61 -9.88 -5.22 -0.58
C THR A 61 -11.21 -4.80 0.05
N ILE A 62 -12.27 -4.63 -0.75
CA ILE A 62 -13.62 -4.30 -0.26
C ILE A 62 -14.18 -5.48 0.54
N GLN A 63 -14.10 -6.71 0.01
CA GLN A 63 -14.55 -7.92 0.70
C GLN A 63 -13.83 -8.10 2.04
N LYS A 64 -12.51 -7.96 2.08
CA LYS A 64 -11.71 -7.99 3.33
C LYS A 64 -12.11 -6.89 4.32
N THR A 65 -12.56 -5.75 3.82
CA THR A 65 -13.01 -4.63 4.68
C THR A 65 -14.38 -4.93 5.29
N ILE A 66 -15.28 -5.58 4.55
CA ILE A 66 -16.58 -6.06 5.06
C ILE A 66 -16.39 -7.14 6.12
N LEU A 67 -15.45 -8.06 5.89
CA LEU A 67 -15.14 -9.17 6.81
C LEU A 67 -14.26 -8.75 8.00
N TYR A 68 -13.95 -7.46 8.16
CA TYR A 68 -13.05 -7.01 9.22
C TYR A 68 -13.60 -7.35 10.61
N GLY A 69 -12.79 -8.04 11.42
CA GLY A 69 -13.19 -8.48 12.76
C GLY A 69 -14.02 -9.76 12.79
N SER A 70 -14.23 -10.40 11.63
CA SER A 70 -14.83 -11.74 11.55
C SER A 70 -13.76 -12.84 11.58
N ILE A 71 -14.16 -14.03 12.02
CA ILE A 71 -13.31 -15.22 12.03
C ILE A 71 -13.00 -15.76 10.62
N TYR A 72 -13.73 -15.30 9.59
CA TYR A 72 -13.55 -15.73 8.19
C TYR A 72 -12.19 -15.34 7.62
N LEU A 73 -11.53 -14.33 8.19
CA LEU A 73 -10.19 -13.94 7.78
C LEU A 73 -9.09 -14.78 8.47
N GLY A 74 -9.48 -15.73 9.32
CA GLY A 74 -8.60 -16.43 10.26
C GLY A 74 -8.66 -15.80 11.65
N TYR A 75 -8.28 -16.59 12.65
CA TYR A 75 -8.21 -16.16 14.04
C TYR A 75 -7.12 -16.92 14.78
N ASP A 76 -6.63 -16.30 15.85
CA ASP A 76 -5.73 -16.93 16.81
C ASP A 76 -6.53 -17.22 18.09
N LEU A 77 -6.44 -18.46 18.59
CA LEU A 77 -7.03 -18.88 19.86
C LEU A 77 -5.96 -18.85 20.95
N PHE A 78 -6.20 -18.05 21.99
CA PHE A 78 -5.34 -17.98 23.17
C PHE A 78 -6.03 -18.64 24.34
N VAL A 79 -5.43 -19.72 24.86
CA VAL A 79 -5.94 -20.44 26.03
C VAL A 79 -5.02 -20.18 27.22
N CYS A 80 -5.59 -19.72 28.33
CA CYS A 80 -4.84 -19.54 29.57
C CYS A 80 -4.55 -20.90 30.22
N PRO A 81 -3.28 -21.27 30.45
CA PRO A 81 -2.94 -22.58 31.02
C PRO A 81 -3.36 -22.73 32.49
N HIS A 82 -3.65 -21.63 33.20
CA HIS A 82 -3.98 -21.64 34.63
C HIS A 82 -5.49 -21.71 34.93
N CYS A 83 -6.32 -21.02 34.14
CA CYS A 83 -7.77 -20.98 34.36
C CYS A 83 -8.58 -21.59 33.23
N GLY A 84 -7.95 -22.00 32.12
CA GLY A 84 -8.64 -22.57 30.96
C GLY A 84 -9.45 -21.55 30.15
N ASN A 85 -9.42 -20.26 30.48
CA ASN A 85 -10.13 -19.25 29.70
C ASN A 85 -9.55 -19.13 28.29
N GLU A 86 -10.45 -19.13 27.32
CA GLU A 86 -10.14 -19.03 25.90
C GLU A 86 -10.51 -17.64 25.39
N SER A 87 -9.63 -17.04 24.59
CA SER A 87 -9.92 -15.79 23.88
C SER A 87 -9.57 -15.93 22.41
N ILE A 88 -10.51 -15.54 21.55
CA ILE A 88 -10.37 -15.61 20.10
C ILE A 88 -10.04 -14.21 19.59
N VAL A 89 -8.94 -14.08 18.87
CA VAL A 89 -8.52 -12.84 18.24
C VAL A 89 -8.58 -13.00 16.72
N PRO A 90 -9.55 -12.39 16.03
CA PRO A 90 -9.62 -12.45 14.58
C PRO A 90 -8.44 -11.71 13.93
N HIS A 91 -7.99 -12.22 12.80
CA HIS A 91 -6.95 -11.60 11.99
C HIS A 91 -7.43 -10.26 11.42
N LYS A 92 -6.48 -9.37 11.15
CA LYS A 92 -6.78 -8.04 10.61
C LYS A 92 -6.84 -8.08 9.09
N CYS A 93 -7.67 -7.22 8.50
CA CYS A 93 -7.82 -7.15 7.05
C CYS A 93 -6.60 -6.59 6.30
N HIS A 94 -5.68 -5.91 7.01
CA HIS A 94 -4.49 -5.22 6.44
C HIS A 94 -4.79 -4.27 5.27
N SER A 95 -6.07 -3.91 5.09
CA SER A 95 -6.56 -3.02 4.04
C SER A 95 -6.40 -1.56 4.45
N LYS A 96 -6.01 -0.70 3.49
CA LYS A 96 -5.99 0.75 3.67
C LYS A 96 -7.39 1.39 3.70
N LEU A 97 -8.40 0.70 3.16
CA LEU A 97 -9.80 1.18 3.17
C LEU A 97 -10.44 1.02 4.55
N CYS A 98 -9.98 0.05 5.34
CA CYS A 98 -10.43 -0.12 6.71
C CYS A 98 -9.83 0.99 7.58
N THR A 99 -10.69 1.73 8.29
CA THR A 99 -10.25 2.87 9.12
C THR A 99 -9.30 2.46 10.23
N SER A 100 -9.53 1.32 10.90
CA SER A 100 -8.67 0.86 11.99
C SER A 100 -7.30 0.41 11.49
N CYS A 101 -7.26 -0.41 10.43
CA CYS A 101 -6.01 -0.89 9.84
C CYS A 101 -5.24 0.26 9.17
N GLY A 102 -5.91 1.06 8.34
CA GLY A 102 -5.32 2.23 7.69
C GLY A 102 -4.75 3.24 8.68
N SER A 103 -5.45 3.53 9.79
CA SER A 103 -4.93 4.44 10.83
C SER A 103 -3.71 3.88 11.54
N LYS A 104 -3.68 2.56 11.83
CA LYS A 104 -2.52 1.91 12.43
C LYS A 104 -1.30 1.99 11.51
N GLU A 105 -1.48 1.61 10.24
CA GLU A 105 -0.41 1.66 9.24
C GLU A 105 0.09 3.09 9.01
N ALA A 106 -0.79 4.09 8.99
CA ALA A 106 -0.41 5.49 8.87
C ALA A 106 0.47 5.96 10.04
N LYS A 107 0.11 5.58 11.28
CA LYS A 107 0.90 5.89 12.48
C LYS A 107 2.27 5.21 12.46
N LEU A 108 2.31 3.92 12.13
CA LEU A 108 3.58 3.18 12.01
C LEU A 108 4.47 3.78 10.93
N ARG A 109 3.88 4.17 9.80
CA ARG A 109 4.61 4.86 8.73
C ARG A 109 5.15 6.20 9.18
N ALA A 110 4.39 6.99 9.94
CA ALA A 110 4.86 8.26 10.47
C ALA A 110 6.06 8.09 11.42
N VAL A 111 5.99 7.11 12.33
CA VAL A 111 7.11 6.77 13.24
C VAL A 111 8.34 6.32 12.44
N HIS A 112 8.14 5.50 11.41
CA HIS A 112 9.24 5.05 10.56
C HIS A 112 9.89 6.23 9.80
N ILE A 113 9.10 7.12 9.20
CA ILE A 113 9.62 8.32 8.52
C ILE A 113 10.38 9.21 9.51
N PHE A 114 9.82 9.42 10.71
CA PHE A 114 10.48 10.17 11.78
C PHE A 114 11.84 9.57 12.16
N SER A 115 11.95 8.24 12.22
CA SER A 115 13.23 7.56 12.55
C SER A 115 14.33 7.73 11.49
N ILE A 116 13.98 8.05 10.24
CA ILE A 116 14.92 8.24 9.13
C ILE A 116 15.15 9.74 8.87
N ALA A 117 14.26 10.60 9.34
CA ALA A 117 14.38 12.03 9.19
C ALA A 117 15.63 12.56 9.91
N LEU A 118 16.41 13.38 9.22
CA LEU A 118 17.55 14.09 9.81
C LEU A 118 17.03 15.29 10.60
N ASP A 119 17.61 15.54 11.78
CA ASP A 119 17.33 16.75 12.54
C ASP A 119 17.97 17.98 11.88
N ALA A 120 17.33 18.48 10.81
CA ALA A 120 17.80 19.59 10.02
C ALA A 120 16.62 20.36 9.39
N LYS A 121 16.85 21.64 9.05
CA LYS A 121 15.85 22.44 8.32
C LYS A 121 15.59 21.84 6.94
N HIS A 122 14.37 21.34 6.73
CA HIS A 122 13.95 20.75 5.46
C HIS A 122 13.42 21.82 4.49
N ARG A 123 13.76 21.69 3.20
CA ARG A 123 13.15 22.47 2.10
C ARG A 123 12.38 21.53 1.20
N HIS A 124 11.08 21.75 1.06
CA HIS A 124 10.23 20.99 0.15
C HIS A 124 10.38 21.54 -1.27
N ILE A 125 10.70 20.67 -2.23
CA ILE A 125 10.88 21.02 -3.64
C ILE A 125 9.88 20.19 -4.45
N VAL A 126 8.99 20.85 -5.17
CA VAL A 126 8.00 20.19 -6.03
C VAL A 126 8.47 20.27 -7.49
N PHE A 127 8.69 19.12 -8.12
CA PHE A 127 8.98 19.05 -9.55
C PHE A 127 7.67 18.99 -10.34
N THR A 128 7.26 20.11 -10.91
CA THR A 128 6.05 20.17 -11.75
C THR A 128 6.37 19.81 -13.20
N ILE A 129 5.56 18.95 -13.80
CA ILE A 129 5.69 18.57 -15.21
C ILE A 129 4.95 19.60 -16.08
N PRO A 130 5.64 20.25 -17.06
CA PRO A 130 5.02 21.18 -17.99
C PRO A 130 3.85 20.54 -18.76
N LYS A 131 2.79 21.31 -19.04
CA LYS A 131 1.55 20.81 -19.68
C LYS A 131 1.81 19.99 -20.95
N HIS A 132 2.72 20.47 -21.80
CA HIS A 132 3.08 19.85 -23.08
C HIS A 132 3.71 18.46 -22.91
N LEU A 133 4.41 18.22 -21.81
CA LEU A 133 5.11 16.95 -21.55
C LEU A 133 4.23 15.90 -20.86
N ARG A 134 3.10 16.30 -20.26
CA ARG A 134 2.24 15.40 -19.47
C ARG A 134 1.72 14.21 -20.27
N SER A 135 1.37 14.42 -21.54
CA SER A 135 0.87 13.34 -22.42
C SER A 135 1.89 12.22 -22.61
N TYR A 136 3.18 12.54 -22.70
CA TYR A 136 4.27 11.57 -22.85
C TYR A 136 4.40 10.70 -21.60
N PHE A 137 4.37 11.30 -20.40
CA PHE A 137 4.43 10.56 -19.13
C PHE A 137 3.16 9.75 -18.83
N ILE A 138 2.00 10.15 -19.36
CA ILE A 138 0.76 9.38 -19.23
C ILE A 138 0.83 8.11 -20.10
N LYS A 139 1.35 8.23 -21.33
CA LYS A 139 1.54 7.10 -22.24
C LYS A 139 2.60 6.12 -21.73
N ASP A 140 3.74 6.65 -21.27
CA ASP A 140 4.82 5.85 -20.71
C ASP A 140 5.22 6.35 -19.32
N ARG A 141 4.78 5.61 -18.29
CA ARG A 141 5.09 5.90 -16.89
C ARG A 141 6.56 5.64 -16.55
N SER A 142 7.30 4.87 -17.34
CA SER A 142 8.71 4.55 -17.08
C SER A 142 9.61 5.79 -17.19
N LEU A 143 9.21 6.77 -18.01
CA LEU A 143 9.91 8.05 -18.21
C LEU A 143 10.01 8.88 -16.93
N LEU A 144 9.10 8.70 -15.96
CA LEU A 144 9.14 9.41 -14.68
C LEU A 144 10.47 9.16 -13.94
N ASN A 145 11.06 7.97 -14.09
CA ASN A 145 12.35 7.67 -13.50
C ASN A 145 13.46 8.58 -14.05
N LEU A 146 13.43 8.91 -15.35
CA LEU A 146 14.39 9.82 -15.97
C LEU A 146 14.27 11.24 -15.42
N LEU A 147 13.03 11.71 -15.19
CA LEU A 147 12.78 13.01 -14.57
C LEU A 147 13.42 13.09 -13.17
N PHE A 148 13.23 12.06 -12.34
CA PHE A 148 13.83 12.02 -11.00
C PHE A 148 15.36 11.90 -11.04
N ILE A 149 15.91 11.14 -11.99
CA ILE A 149 17.37 11.05 -12.17
C ILE A 149 17.94 12.42 -12.58
N GLY A 150 17.28 13.11 -13.52
CA GLY A 150 17.65 14.45 -13.97
C GLY A 150 17.62 15.45 -12.82
N ALA A 151 16.48 15.54 -12.13
CA ALA A 151 16.29 16.40 -10.96
C ALA A 151 17.36 16.18 -9.88
N ARG A 152 17.62 14.91 -9.54
CA ARG A 152 18.66 14.54 -8.57
C ARG A 152 20.06 15.00 -9.01
N ASN A 153 20.41 14.84 -10.29
CA ASN A 153 21.70 15.26 -10.80
C ASN A 153 21.83 16.79 -10.81
N THR A 154 20.76 17.51 -11.18
CA THR A 154 20.73 18.98 -11.14
C THR A 154 20.88 19.49 -9.70
N LEU A 155 20.13 18.95 -8.74
CA LEU A 155 20.28 19.29 -7.33
C LEU A 155 21.69 19.00 -6.82
N ALA A 156 22.27 17.85 -7.19
CA ALA A 156 23.64 17.52 -6.82
C ALA A 156 24.64 18.51 -7.42
N CYS A 157 24.46 18.92 -8.68
CA CYS A 157 25.31 19.92 -9.34
C CYS A 157 25.24 21.27 -8.62
N VAL A 158 24.03 21.75 -8.32
CA VAL A 158 23.81 23.07 -7.71
C VAL A 158 24.26 23.13 -6.25
N PHE A 159 23.93 22.11 -5.44
CA PHE A 159 24.16 22.16 -3.99
C PHE A 159 25.42 21.41 -3.52
N ASN A 160 25.98 20.49 -4.32
CA ASN A 160 27.15 19.72 -3.93
C ASN A 160 27.94 19.22 -5.15
N ASP A 161 28.56 20.15 -5.87
CA ASP A 161 29.29 19.88 -7.11
C ASP A 161 30.42 18.83 -6.93
N ALA A 162 31.07 18.80 -5.77
CA ALA A 162 32.06 17.77 -5.43
C ALA A 162 31.44 16.36 -5.43
N LYS A 163 30.25 16.18 -4.85
CA LYS A 163 29.50 14.92 -4.86
C LYS A 163 29.00 14.59 -6.27
N TYR A 164 28.52 15.57 -7.03
CA TYR A 164 28.12 15.39 -8.43
C TYR A 164 29.28 14.88 -9.30
N ARG A 165 30.46 15.50 -9.19
CA ARG A 165 31.68 15.07 -9.89
C ARG A 165 32.09 13.64 -9.52
N LYS A 166 31.98 13.23 -8.25
CA LYS A 166 32.22 11.83 -7.82
C LYS A 166 31.22 10.85 -8.45
N ILE A 167 29.92 11.19 -8.46
CA ILE A 167 28.87 10.36 -9.08
C ILE A 167 29.08 10.22 -10.60
N LYS A 168 29.39 11.34 -11.28
CA LYS A 168 29.66 11.37 -12.72
C LYS A 168 30.89 10.53 -13.08
N LYS A 169 31.99 10.68 -12.32
CA LYS A 169 33.21 9.86 -12.50
C LYS A 169 32.88 8.36 -12.31
N LYS A 170 32.18 7.97 -11.25
CA LYS A 170 31.82 6.57 -10.99
C LYS A 170 30.97 5.96 -12.11
N LYS A 171 30.01 6.70 -12.67
CA LYS A 171 29.23 6.28 -13.85
C LYS A 171 30.08 6.19 -15.13
N LEU A 172 31.04 7.08 -15.32
CA LEU A 172 31.98 7.01 -16.45
C LEU A 172 32.85 5.76 -16.36
N PHE A 173 33.36 5.43 -15.17
CA PHE A 173 34.14 4.22 -14.94
C PHE A 173 33.33 2.94 -15.21
N ILE A 174 32.06 2.89 -14.76
CA ILE A 174 31.16 1.75 -15.05
C ILE A 174 30.86 1.65 -16.56
N LYS A 175 30.62 2.77 -17.25
CA LYS A 175 30.43 2.78 -18.72
C LYS A 175 31.69 2.39 -19.49
N LYS A 176 32.87 2.73 -19.00
CA LYS A 176 34.14 2.35 -19.63
C LYS A 176 34.46 0.86 -19.45
N ALA A 177 33.98 0.27 -18.35
CA ALA A 177 34.10 -1.16 -18.10
C ALA A 177 33.08 -2.01 -18.89
N ASN A 178 31.90 -1.46 -19.22
CA ASN A 178 30.83 -2.17 -19.92
C ASN A 178 30.40 -1.47 -21.23
N SER A 179 30.93 -1.94 -22.35
CA SER A 179 30.35 -1.80 -23.68
C SER A 179 30.68 -3.07 -24.48
N PRO A 180 29.76 -3.70 -25.25
CA PRO A 180 28.42 -3.25 -25.62
C PRO A 180 27.28 -4.14 -25.07
N THR A 181 26.05 -3.62 -25.22
CA THR A 181 24.72 -4.24 -25.04
C THR A 181 24.08 -4.18 -23.64
N LEU A 182 22.88 -3.58 -23.65
CA LEU A 182 21.81 -3.54 -22.64
C LEU A 182 22.17 -3.09 -21.22
N ILE A 183 21.64 -1.90 -20.91
CA ILE A 183 21.61 -1.28 -19.58
C ILE A 183 20.84 -2.22 -18.63
N LYS A 184 21.54 -3.11 -17.93
CA LYS A 184 21.06 -3.63 -16.65
C LYS A 184 21.10 -2.47 -15.66
N ILE A 185 19.91 -1.98 -15.29
CA ILE A 185 19.71 -1.00 -14.24
C ILE A 185 20.13 -1.67 -12.93
N THR A 186 21.40 -1.54 -12.56
CA THR A 186 21.87 -1.95 -11.25
C THR A 186 21.16 -1.08 -10.22
N GLU A 187 20.34 -1.71 -9.41
CA GLU A 187 19.71 -1.18 -8.20
C GLU A 187 20.78 -0.58 -7.28
N THR A 188 21.13 0.68 -7.50
CA THR A 188 21.86 1.43 -6.48
C THR A 188 20.84 1.85 -5.46
N LYS A 189 20.75 1.04 -4.39
CA LYS A 189 20.20 1.33 -3.06
C LYS A 189 19.79 2.80 -2.94
N SER A 190 18.48 3.01 -3.05
CA SER A 190 17.71 4.02 -2.32
C SER A 190 18.58 5.16 -1.76
N PHE A 191 18.87 6.15 -2.60
CA PHE A 191 18.82 7.51 -2.08
C PHE A 191 17.36 7.74 -1.73
N SER A 192 17.06 7.68 -0.44
CA SER A 192 15.83 8.14 0.16
C SER A 192 15.64 9.61 -0.22
N VAL A 193 15.10 9.83 -1.42
CA VAL A 193 14.22 10.96 -1.69
C VAL A 193 12.96 10.60 -0.93
N LEU A 194 12.96 10.91 0.37
CA LEU A 194 11.79 10.85 1.21
C LEU A 194 10.81 11.88 0.64
N PHE A 195 9.78 11.38 -0.02
CA PHE A 195 8.48 12.05 -0.06
C PHE A 195 7.86 11.97 1.33
#